data_AF-A0A955CIE1-F1
#
_entry.id   AF-A0A955CIE1-F1
#
_cell.length_a   1.000
_cell.length_b   1.000
_cell.length_c   1.000
_cell.angle_alpha   90.00
_cell.angle_beta   90.00
_cell.angle_gamma   90.00
#
_symmetry.space_group_name_H-M   'P 1'
#
loop_
_entity.id
_entity.type
_entity.pdbx_description
1 polymer ?
#
loop_
_entity_poly.entity_id
_entity_poly.type
_entity_poly.pdbx_seq_one_letter_code
_entity_poly.pdbx_strand_id
1 'polypeptide(L)'
;MTLIHLFLIHRYKFVSVHYVSPNEQNEKQATRMKALGIYDEVTSEVGHIIVASINPDRVAELLSSDRVALKTLIGRDQPDLAVH
;
A
#
# COMPACT_ATOMS: atom_id res chain seq x y z
N MET A 1 0.42 4.89 -7.88
CA MET A 1 0.59 5.41 -6.51
C MET A 1 1.45 4.53 -5.58
N THR A 2 1.52 3.21 -5.80
CA THR A 2 2.25 2.27 -4.92
C THR A 2 3.74 2.59 -4.71
N LEU A 3 4.50 2.84 -5.79
CA LEU A 3 5.93 3.14 -5.68
C LEU A 3 6.20 4.45 -4.93
N ILE A 4 5.31 5.45 -5.08
CA ILE A 4 5.38 6.70 -4.34
C ILE A 4 5.20 6.44 -2.85
N HIS A 5 4.21 5.63 -2.46
CA HIS A 5 4.03 5.26 -1.05
C HIS A 5 5.23 4.48 -0.50
N LEU A 6 5.77 3.51 -1.25
CA LEU A 6 6.97 2.77 -0.85
C LEU A 6 8.15 3.73 -0.57
N PHE A 7 8.35 4.72 -1.45
CA PHE A 7 9.37 5.75 -1.24
C PHE A 7 9.09 6.59 0.01
N LEU A 8 7.85 7.04 0.21
CA LEU A 8 7.48 7.86 1.37
C LEU A 8 7.64 7.09 2.69
N ILE A 9 7.21 5.83 2.75
CA ILE A 9 7.42 4.94 3.90
C ILE A 9 8.91 4.84 4.21
N HIS A 10 9.73 4.58 3.18
CA HIS A 10 11.17 4.50 3.37
C HIS A 10 11.79 5.82 3.85
N ARG A 11 11.32 6.96 3.32
CA ARG A 11 11.88 8.29 3.58
C ARG A 11 11.51 8.83 4.96
N TYR A 12 10.29 8.57 5.41
CA TYR A 12 9.74 9.16 6.63
C TYR A 12 9.56 8.16 7.78
N LYS A 13 9.69 6.86 7.51
CA LYS A 13 9.61 5.79 8.52
C LYS A 13 8.31 5.80 9.34
N PHE A 14 7.21 6.26 8.74
CA PHE A 14 5.91 6.20 9.40
C PHE A 14 5.38 4.76 9.45
N VAL A 15 4.53 4.50 10.44
CA VAL A 15 3.95 3.18 10.71
C VAL A 15 2.50 3.06 10.22
N SER A 16 1.86 4.17 9.84
CA SER A 16 0.51 4.19 9.27
C SER A 16 0.30 5.33 8.29
N VAL A 17 -0.70 5.17 7.40
CA VAL A 17 -1.21 6.19 6.49
C VAL A 17 -2.68 6.41 6.81
N HIS A 18 -3.08 7.67 6.99
CA HIS A 18 -4.46 8.03 7.28
C HIS A 18 -5.02 8.80 6.08
N TYR A 19 -6.04 8.25 5.43
CA TYR A 19 -6.77 8.93 4.37
C TYR A 19 -7.94 9.67 4.98
N VAL A 20 -7.86 11.00 5.00
CA VAL A 20 -8.92 11.88 5.55
C VAL A 20 -9.97 12.13 4.47
N SER A 21 -11.25 11.90 4.81
CA SER A 21 -12.37 12.04 3.88
C SER A 21 -12.14 11.25 2.58
N PRO A 22 -11.91 9.93 2.68
CA PRO A 22 -11.55 9.10 1.55
C PRO A 22 -12.67 9.07 0.51
N ASN A 23 -12.26 8.95 -0.75
CA ASN A 23 -13.17 8.60 -1.84
C ASN A 23 -12.97 7.13 -2.26
N GLU A 24 -13.78 6.67 -3.21
CA GLU A 24 -13.72 5.29 -3.73
C GLU A 24 -12.32 4.92 -4.29
N GLN A 25 -11.58 5.89 -4.85
CA GLN A 25 -10.22 5.63 -5.33
C GLN A 25 -9.25 5.39 -4.18
N ASN A 26 -9.41 6.11 -3.05
CA ASN A 26 -8.62 5.87 -1.85
C ASN A 26 -8.89 4.47 -1.28
N GLU A 27 -10.15 4.04 -1.24
CA GLU A 27 -10.53 2.68 -0.80
C GLU A 27 -9.93 1.60 -1.70
N LYS A 28 -10.06 1.74 -3.02
CA LYS A 28 -9.46 0.82 -4.01
C LYS A 28 -7.94 0.79 -3.86
N GLN A 29 -7.30 1.94 -3.66
CA GLN A 29 -5.86 2.02 -3.48
C GLN A 29 -5.42 1.33 -2.18
N ALA A 30 -6.08 1.61 -1.05
CA ALA A 30 -5.73 1.02 0.23
C ALA A 30 -5.91 -0.50 0.22
N THR A 31 -7.03 -0.97 -0.33
CA THR A 31 -7.30 -2.41 -0.53
C THR A 31 -6.23 -3.07 -1.41
N ARG A 32 -5.85 -2.42 -2.53
CA ARG A 32 -4.79 -2.95 -3.40
C ARG A 32 -3.44 -3.00 -2.69
N MET A 33 -3.09 -1.97 -1.92
CA MET A 33 -1.83 -1.93 -1.17
C MET A 33 -1.79 -2.99 -0.07
N LYS A 34 -2.93 -3.30 0.56
CA LYS A 34 -3.08 -4.46 1.45
C LYS A 34 -2.88 -5.79 0.71
N ALA A 35 -3.50 -5.97 -0.46
CA ALA A 35 -3.32 -7.17 -1.28
C ALA A 35 -1.87 -7.38 -1.77
N LEU A 36 -1.10 -6.29 -1.91
CA LEU A 36 0.33 -6.33 -2.24
C LEU A 36 1.23 -6.56 -1.02
N GLY A 37 0.63 -6.63 0.18
CA GLY A 37 1.30 -6.81 1.47
C GLY A 37 2.00 -5.56 2.00
N ILE A 38 1.84 -4.39 1.37
CA ILE A 38 2.48 -3.15 1.83
C ILE A 38 1.78 -2.64 3.08
N TYR A 39 0.46 -2.81 3.14
CA TYR A 39 -0.31 -2.66 4.36
C TYR A 39 -0.61 -4.03 4.96
N ASP A 40 -0.46 -4.18 6.26
CA ASP A 40 -0.90 -5.38 7.00
C ASP A 40 -2.39 -5.28 7.35
N GLU A 41 -2.84 -4.09 7.76
CA GLU A 41 -4.23 -3.79 8.09
C GLU A 41 -4.70 -2.50 7.40
N VAL A 42 -5.99 -2.49 7.06
CA VAL A 42 -6.71 -1.33 6.51
C VAL A 42 -8.09 -1.35 7.13
N THR A 43 -8.40 -0.31 7.89
CA THR A 43 -9.63 -0.21 8.69
C THR A 43 -10.27 1.16 8.49
N SER A 44 -11.60 1.18 8.42
CA SER A 44 -12.38 2.43 8.37
C SER A 44 -12.82 2.81 9.78
N GLU A 45 -12.41 3.99 10.24
CA GLU A 45 -12.71 4.50 11.58
C GLU A 45 -13.85 5.54 11.57
N VAL A 46 -14.39 5.79 12.76
CA VAL A 46 -15.38 6.84 13.00
C VAL A 46 -14.82 8.19 12.56
N GLY A 47 -15.60 8.96 11.79
CA GLY A 47 -15.15 10.22 11.18
C GLY A 47 -14.76 10.10 9.71
N HIS A 48 -15.01 8.94 9.08
CA HIS A 48 -14.75 8.70 7.65
C HIS A 48 -13.25 8.88 7.35
N ILE A 49 -12.45 8.04 8.01
CA ILE A 49 -11.00 7.98 7.85
C ILE A 49 -10.63 6.52 7.58
N ILE A 50 -9.79 6.29 6.57
CA ILE A 50 -9.14 4.98 6.39
C ILE A 50 -7.79 5.05 7.09
N VAL A 51 -7.56 4.14 8.04
CA VAL A 51 -6.27 3.93 8.68
C VAL A 51 -5.65 2.67 8.09
N ALA A 52 -4.46 2.82 7.50
CA ALA A 52 -3.70 1.72 6.93
C ALA A 52 -2.35 1.60 7.63
N SER A 53 -2.12 0.52 8.36
CA SER A 53 -0.83 0.24 9.00
C SER A 53 0.15 -0.38 8.01
N ILE A 54 1.43 -0.10 8.20
CA ILE A 54 2.51 -0.54 7.31
C ILE A 54 3.01 -1.91 7.75
N ASN A 55 3.18 -2.81 6.78
CA ASN A 55 3.92 -4.05 6.98
C ASN A 55 5.43 -3.78 6.81
N PRO A 56 6.23 -3.75 7.90
CA PRO A 56 7.65 -3.41 7.81
C PRO A 56 8.47 -4.47 7.09
N ASP A 57 8.12 -5.76 7.25
CA ASP A 57 8.86 -6.88 6.66
C ASP A 57 8.73 -6.86 5.13
N ARG A 58 7.51 -6.65 4.62
CA ARG A 58 7.27 -6.54 3.18
C ARG A 58 7.96 -5.31 2.60
N VAL A 59 7.96 -4.19 3.32
CA VAL A 59 8.67 -2.98 2.88
C VAL A 59 10.18 -3.22 2.84
N ALA A 60 10.75 -3.91 3.83
CA ALA A 60 12.16 -4.27 3.84
C ALA A 60 12.52 -5.17 2.64
N GLU A 61 11.70 -6.18 2.35
CA GLU A 61 11.87 -7.07 1.18
C GLU A 61 11.86 -6.28 -0.14
N LEU A 62 10.89 -5.37 -0.32
CA LEU A 62 10.77 -4.52 -1.51
C LEU A 62 11.92 -3.52 -1.66
N LEU A 63 12.65 -3.23 -0.58
CA LEU A 63 13.81 -2.33 -0.58
C LEU A 63 15.14 -3.09 -0.57
N SER A 64 15.13 -4.43 -0.65
CA SER A 64 16.33 -5.24 -0.76
C SER A 64 17.21 -4.77 -1.93
N SER A 65 18.53 -4.82 -1.74
CA SER A 65 19.51 -4.41 -2.74
C SER A 65 19.46 -5.24 -4.02
N ASP A 66 18.99 -6.50 -3.94
CA ASP A 66 18.82 -7.36 -5.12
C ASP A 66 17.69 -6.90 -6.05
N ARG A 67 16.77 -6.07 -5.53
CA ARG A 67 15.58 -5.53 -6.20
C ARG A 67 14.67 -6.60 -6.83
N VAL A 68 14.75 -7.86 -6.40
CA VAL A 68 13.98 -8.95 -6.99
C VAL A 68 12.49 -8.73 -6.75
N ALA A 69 12.09 -8.60 -5.48
CA ALA A 69 10.69 -8.38 -5.10
C ALA A 69 10.11 -7.09 -5.72
N LEU A 70 10.93 -6.02 -5.79
CA LEU A 70 10.54 -4.75 -6.40
C LEU A 70 10.30 -4.89 -7.91
N LYS A 71 11.19 -5.59 -8.64
CA LYS A 71 11.02 -5.83 -10.07
C LYS A 71 9.80 -6.69 -10.34
N THR A 72 9.54 -7.70 -9.52
CA THR A 72 8.31 -8.51 -9.61
C THR A 72 7.06 -7.67 -9.35
N LEU A 73 7.11 -6.75 -8.39
CA LEU A 73 6.00 -5.82 -8.14
C LEU A 73 5.72 -4.91 -9.34
N ILE A 74 6.77 -4.38 -9.98
CA ILE A 74 6.67 -3.47 -11.14
C ILE A 74 6.23 -4.24 -12.40
N GLY A 75 6.74 -5.44 -12.61
CA GLY A 75 6.47 -6.28 -13.78
C GLY A 75 5.15 -7.06 -13.73
N ARG A 76 4.40 -6.99 -12.62
CA ARG A 76 3.04 -7.53 -12.57
C ARG A 76 2.14 -6.68 -13.46
N ASP A 77 1.73 -7.25 -14.60
CA ASP A 77 0.63 -6.68 -15.37
C ASP A 77 -0.64 -6.71 -14.53
N GLN A 78 -1.37 -5.60 -14.53
CA GLN A 78 -2.51 -5.36 -13.68
C GLN A 78 -3.68 -6.26 -14.12
N PRO A 79 -4.11 -7.28 -13.36
CA PRO A 79 -5.43 -7.85 -13.61
C PRO A 79 -6.42 -6.76 -13.22
N ASP A 80 -7.20 -6.31 -14.19
CA ASP A 80 -8.37 -5.49 -13.92
C ASP A 80 -9.22 -6.28 -12.93
N LEU A 81 -9.39 -5.75 -11.73
CA LEU A 81 -10.43 -6.22 -10.82
C LEU A 81 -11.75 -5.78 -11.45
N ALA A 82 -12.20 -6.57 -12.44
CA ALA A 82 -13.55 -6.51 -12.96
C ALA A 82 -14.48 -6.69 -11.76
N VAL A 83 -15.15 -5.59 -11.43
CA VAL A 83 -16.21 -5.53 -10.43
C VAL A 83 -17.33 -6.44 -10.92
N HIS A 84 -17.63 -7.48 -10.15
CA HIS A 84 -18.91 -8.18 -10.22
C HIS A 84 -19.98 -7.38 -9.50
#